data_AF-A0A520JLP5-F1
#
_entry.id   AF-A0A520JLP5-F1
#
_cell.length_a   1.000
_cell.length_b   1.000
_cell.length_c   1.000
_cell.angle_alpha   90.00
_cell.angle_beta   90.00
_cell.angle_gamma   90.00
#
_symmetry.space_group_name_H-M   'P 1'
#
loop_
_entity.id
_entity.type
_entity.pdbx_description
1 polymer ?
#
loop_
_entity_poly.entity_id
_entity_poly.type
_entity_poly.pdbx_seq_one_letter_code
_entity_poly.pdbx_strand_id
1 'polypeptide(L)'
;MSFRIRAAVDDDLQHLYEMAKLTGGGFTNLPPDRRALTAKLERSHAAFARTDGPVQDELFVLILENTETKEVRGTCQIFTQVGQSYPFYSYRIGQLTQHSRELNRTFRAD
;
A
#
# COMPACT_ATOMS: atom_id res chain seq x y z
N MET A 1 -8.63 23.47 13.16
CA MET A 1 -8.16 22.11 12.83
C MET A 1 -6.99 22.28 11.87
N SER A 2 -5.78 21.92 12.26
CA SER A 2 -4.54 22.24 11.54
C SER A 2 -4.10 21.16 10.54
N PHE A 3 -4.87 20.07 10.37
CA PHE A 3 -4.52 18.97 9.48
C PHE A 3 -5.59 18.70 8.42
N ARG A 4 -5.16 18.42 7.19
CA ARG A 4 -6.04 17.97 6.09
C ARG A 4 -5.48 16.76 5.37
N ILE A 5 -6.37 15.90 4.89
CA ILE A 5 -6.04 14.83 3.95
C ILE A 5 -6.29 15.36 2.54
N ARG A 6 -5.32 15.19 1.64
CA ARG A 6 -5.46 15.50 0.22
C ARG A 6 -4.70 14.50 -0.65
N ALA A 7 -4.97 14.52 -1.95
CA ALA A 7 -4.12 13.87 -2.94
C ALA A 7 -2.68 14.40 -2.84
N ALA A 8 -1.73 13.50 -3.00
CA ALA A 8 -0.31 13.85 -3.10
C ALA A 8 -0.04 14.60 -4.41
N VAL A 9 0.89 15.55 -4.36
CA VAL A 9 1.41 16.28 -5.51
C VAL A 9 2.93 16.11 -5.61
N ASP A 10 3.52 16.56 -6.72
CA ASP A 10 4.94 16.36 -6.98
C ASP A 10 5.85 17.00 -5.92
N ASP A 11 5.43 18.13 -5.36
CA ASP A 11 6.13 18.82 -4.26
C ASP A 11 6.18 18.00 -2.95
N ASP A 12 5.32 16.98 -2.81
CA ASP A 12 5.34 16.09 -1.64
C ASP A 12 6.44 15.03 -1.73
N LEU A 13 7.11 14.88 -2.89
CA LEU A 13 8.12 13.83 -3.11
C LEU A 13 9.21 13.82 -2.05
N GLN A 14 9.71 15.01 -1.66
CA GLN A 14 10.74 15.11 -0.63
C GLN A 14 10.23 14.61 0.73
N HIS A 15 8.99 14.94 1.09
CA HIS A 15 8.40 14.47 2.34
C HIS A 15 8.15 12.95 2.32
N LEU A 16 7.64 12.42 1.21
CA LEU A 16 7.45 10.97 1.01
C LEU A 16 8.78 10.22 1.13
N TYR A 17 9.86 10.76 0.54
CA TYR A 17 11.19 10.17 0.60
C TYR A 17 11.76 10.15 2.03
N GLU A 18 11.65 11.24 2.78
CA GLU A 18 12.11 11.23 4.17
C GLU A 18 11.28 10.30 5.05
N MET A 19 9.95 10.23 4.85
CA MET A 19 9.11 9.24 5.53
C MET A 19 9.51 7.81 5.17
N ALA A 20 9.77 7.53 3.88
CA ALA A 20 10.20 6.22 3.40
C ALA A 20 11.47 5.72 4.09
N LYS A 21 12.44 6.61 4.36
CA LYS A 21 13.66 6.28 5.09
C LYS A 21 13.42 5.86 6.54
N LEU A 22 12.31 6.28 7.14
CA LEU A 22 11.91 5.89 8.50
C LEU A 22 11.23 4.52 8.53
N THR A 23 10.73 4.06 7.39
CA THR A 23 10.14 2.73 7.27
C THR A 23 11.27 1.72 7.09
N GLY A 24 11.45 0.82 8.05
CA GLY A 24 12.47 -0.23 7.95
C GLY A 24 12.30 -1.09 6.69
N GLY A 25 13.31 -1.91 6.35
CA GLY A 25 13.39 -2.61 5.06
C GLY A 25 12.22 -3.53 4.67
N GLY A 26 11.27 -3.80 5.56
CA GLY A 26 10.07 -4.59 5.28
C GLY A 26 8.91 -3.82 4.64
N PHE A 27 8.97 -2.48 4.58
CA PHE A 27 7.87 -1.67 4.07
C PHE A 27 8.01 -1.36 2.58
N THR A 28 7.87 -2.39 1.76
CA THR A 28 8.09 -2.36 0.30
C THR A 28 7.15 -1.43 -0.47
N ASN A 29 6.01 -1.06 0.13
CA ASN A 29 5.06 -0.12 -0.46
C ASN A 29 5.49 1.35 -0.35
N LEU A 30 6.52 1.71 0.42
CA LEU A 30 7.04 3.07 0.44
C LEU A 30 8.58 3.01 0.47
N PRO A 31 9.22 2.61 -0.64
CA PRO A 31 10.66 2.47 -0.69
C PRO A 31 11.33 3.86 -0.62
N PRO A 32 12.49 4.00 0.05
CA PRO A 32 13.30 5.21 0.02
C PRO A 32 14.06 5.32 -1.31
N ASP A 33 13.33 5.27 -2.42
CA ASP A 33 13.82 5.38 -3.79
C ASP A 33 13.01 6.45 -4.51
N ARG A 34 13.68 7.55 -4.91
CA ARG A 34 13.00 8.70 -5.52
C ARG A 34 12.32 8.36 -6.84
N ARG A 35 12.92 7.49 -7.65
CA ARG A 35 12.34 7.10 -8.95
C ARG A 35 11.05 6.34 -8.76
N ALA A 36 11.02 5.38 -7.84
CA ALA A 36 9.84 4.62 -7.48
C ALA A 36 8.74 5.52 -6.91
N LEU A 37 9.10 6.48 -6.04
CA LEU A 37 8.13 7.43 -5.49
C LEU A 37 7.57 8.39 -6.55
N THR A 38 8.40 8.89 -7.47
CA THR A 38 7.93 9.70 -8.61
C THR A 38 6.96 8.91 -9.49
N ALA A 39 7.30 7.67 -9.86
CA ALA A 39 6.40 6.83 -10.65
C ALA A 39 5.06 6.55 -9.93
N LYS A 40 5.07 6.46 -8.60
CA LYS A 40 3.83 6.35 -7.80
C LYS A 40 2.99 7.62 -7.84
N LEU A 41 3.60 8.80 -7.78
CA LEU A 41 2.90 10.08 -7.90
C LEU A 41 2.29 10.22 -9.29
N GLU A 42 3.03 9.91 -10.36
CA GLU A 42 2.52 9.90 -11.74
C GLU A 42 1.30 8.99 -11.90
N ARG A 43 1.38 7.76 -11.37
CA ARG A 43 0.25 6.81 -11.38
C ARG A 43 -0.94 7.34 -10.56
N SER A 44 -0.69 8.05 -9.47
CA SER A 44 -1.72 8.69 -8.65
C SER A 44 -2.40 9.85 -9.36
N HIS A 45 -1.65 10.69 -10.08
CA HIS A 45 -2.22 11.75 -10.91
C HIS A 45 -3.14 11.19 -11.98
N ALA A 46 -2.69 10.14 -12.67
CA ALA A 46 -3.50 9.46 -13.68
C ALA A 46 -4.80 8.89 -13.08
N ALA A 47 -4.73 8.29 -11.89
CA ALA A 47 -5.90 7.74 -11.20
C ALA A 47 -6.90 8.83 -10.77
N PHE A 48 -6.44 9.95 -10.22
CA PHE A 48 -7.33 11.07 -9.83
C PHE A 48 -7.90 11.84 -11.03
N ALA A 49 -7.18 11.92 -12.15
CA ALA A 49 -7.64 12.58 -13.37
C ALA A 49 -8.71 11.78 -14.14
N ARG A 50 -8.80 10.48 -13.87
CA ARG A 50 -9.72 9.59 -14.55
C ARG A 50 -11.14 9.71 -13.99
N THR A 51 -12.13 9.84 -14.87
CA THR A 51 -13.53 10.10 -14.47
C THR A 51 -14.53 9.08 -15.01
N ASP A 52 -14.09 8.17 -15.89
CA ASP A 52 -14.95 7.23 -16.60
C ASP A 52 -14.27 5.88 -16.90
N GLY A 53 -15.08 4.90 -17.31
CA GLY A 53 -14.66 3.54 -17.66
C GLY A 53 -14.53 2.58 -16.46
N PRO A 54 -14.12 1.31 -16.70
CA PRO A 54 -14.04 0.29 -15.66
C PRO A 54 -12.88 0.54 -14.69
N VAL A 55 -12.94 0.02 -13.47
CA VAL A 55 -11.80 0.07 -12.52
C VAL A 55 -10.58 -0.59 -13.14
N GLN A 56 -9.40 0.07 -13.04
CA GLN A 56 -8.12 -0.47 -13.52
C GLN A 56 -7.18 -0.75 -12.36
N ASP A 57 -5.94 -1.16 -12.62
CA ASP A 57 -4.85 -1.23 -11.63
C ASP A 57 -4.38 0.19 -11.29
N GLU A 58 -5.19 0.92 -10.51
CA GLU A 58 -4.99 2.32 -10.12
C GLU A 58 -4.34 2.40 -8.73
N LEU A 59 -3.53 3.43 -8.53
CA LEU A 59 -2.91 3.74 -7.24
C LEU A 59 -3.32 5.16 -6.88
N PHE A 60 -3.89 5.35 -5.69
CA PHE A 60 -4.13 6.68 -5.13
C PHE A 60 -3.15 6.90 -3.98
N VAL A 61 -2.41 8.00 -4.01
CA VAL A 61 -1.53 8.41 -2.92
C VAL A 61 -2.13 9.63 -2.23
N LEU A 62 -2.38 9.49 -0.93
CA LEU A 62 -2.89 10.55 -0.06
C LEU A 62 -1.81 10.95 0.93
N ILE A 63 -1.87 12.21 1.36
CA ILE A 63 -0.97 12.77 2.37
C ILE A 63 -1.78 13.48 3.46
N LEU A 64 -1.24 13.47 4.68
CA LEU A 64 -1.72 14.26 5.81
C LEU A 64 -0.86 15.52 5.93
N GLU A 65 -1.38 16.66 5.50
CA GLU A 65 -0.69 17.96 5.54
C GLU A 65 -1.07 18.71 6.80
N ASN A 66 -0.08 19.27 7.50
CA ASN A 66 -0.32 20.37 8.43
C ASN A 66 -0.55 21.66 7.62
N THR A 67 -1.75 22.22 7.66
CA THR A 67 -2.14 23.36 6.83
C THR A 67 -1.43 24.66 7.19
N GLU A 68 -0.90 24.76 8.41
CA GLU A 68 -0.16 25.93 8.92
C GLU A 68 1.31 25.89 8.50
N THR A 69 1.98 24.74 8.65
CA THR A 69 3.42 24.59 8.33
C THR A 69 3.70 24.07 6.93
N LYS A 70 2.68 23.56 6.23
CA LYS A 70 2.78 22.85 4.94
C LYS A 70 3.57 21.54 4.99
N GLU A 71 3.96 21.09 6.16
CA GLU A 71 4.67 19.82 6.31
C GLU A 71 3.70 18.64 6.15
N VAL A 72 4.17 17.61 5.45
CA VAL A 72 3.47 16.32 5.39
C VAL A 72 3.87 15.46 6.59
N ARG A 73 2.87 15.02 7.35
CA ARG A 73 3.03 14.24 8.59
C ARG A 73 2.54 12.79 8.49
N GLY A 74 2.06 12.38 7.31
CA GLY A 74 1.64 11.01 7.05
C GLY A 74 1.30 10.79 5.58
N THR A 75 1.22 9.52 5.19
CA THR A 75 0.81 9.13 3.84
C THR A 75 -0.04 7.85 3.88
N CYS A 76 -0.90 7.69 2.88
CA CYS A 76 -1.70 6.50 2.64
C CYS A 76 -1.65 6.17 1.15
N GLN A 77 -1.65 4.88 0.81
CA GLN A 77 -1.73 4.40 -0.56
C GLN A 77 -2.90 3.43 -0.68
N ILE A 78 -3.73 3.62 -1.71
CA ILE A 78 -4.88 2.77 -2.01
C ILE A 78 -4.68 2.19 -3.40
N PHE A 79 -4.74 0.87 -3.49
CA PHE A 79 -4.69 0.13 -4.75
C PHE A 79 -6.10 -0.38 -5.04
N THR A 80 -6.64 -0.06 -6.21
CA THR A 80 -7.99 -0.52 -6.61
C THR A 80 -8.01 -2.01 -6.94
N GLN A 81 -6.92 -2.53 -7.49
CA GLN A 81 -6.70 -3.93 -7.80
C GLN A 81 -5.28 -4.31 -7.39
N VAL A 82 -5.11 -5.55 -6.94
CA VAL A 82 -3.80 -6.17 -6.70
C VAL A 82 -3.77 -7.51 -7.44
N GLY A 83 -2.58 -8.01 -7.78
CA GLY A 83 -2.48 -9.30 -8.46
C GLY A 83 -2.65 -9.26 -9.99
N GLN A 84 -2.87 -8.08 -10.59
CA GLN A 84 -3.13 -7.94 -12.04
C GLN A 84 -1.86 -8.04 -12.88
N SER A 85 -0.90 -7.14 -12.62
CA SER A 85 0.39 -7.10 -13.34
C SER A 85 1.37 -8.14 -12.82
N TYR A 86 1.37 -8.35 -11.50
CA TYR A 86 2.18 -9.35 -10.80
C TYR A 86 1.32 -10.03 -9.73
N PRO A 87 1.49 -11.34 -9.46
CA PRO A 87 0.73 -12.01 -8.42
C PRO A 87 0.92 -11.36 -7.04
N PHE A 88 -0.18 -11.21 -6.30
CA PHE A 88 -0.16 -10.71 -4.93
C PHE A 88 -0.13 -11.90 -3.96
N TYR A 89 1.07 -12.22 -3.47
CA TYR A 89 1.28 -13.40 -2.65
C TYR A 89 0.85 -13.19 -1.19
N SER A 90 0.25 -14.21 -0.61
CA SER A 90 -0.02 -14.29 0.82
C SER A 90 0.06 -15.75 1.25
N TYR A 91 0.63 -16.00 2.43
CA TYR A 91 0.53 -17.32 3.05
C TYR A 91 -0.84 -17.46 3.70
N ARG A 92 -1.58 -18.49 3.28
CA ARG A 92 -2.80 -18.89 3.98
C ARG A 92 -2.40 -19.74 5.17
N ILE A 93 -2.55 -19.20 6.38
CA ILE A 93 -2.50 -20.00 7.60
C ILE A 93 -3.76 -20.87 7.61
N GLY A 94 -3.56 -22.18 7.54
CA GLY A 94 -4.63 -23.17 7.54
C GLY A 94 -4.31 -24.29 8.52
N GLN A 95 -5.34 -24.90 9.10
CA GLN A 95 -5.20 -26.06 9.97
C GLN A 95 -5.50 -27.33 9.19
N LEU A 96 -4.61 -28.32 9.28
CA LEU A 96 -4.80 -29.63 8.67
C LEU A 96 -5.24 -30.62 9.76
N THR A 97 -6.44 -31.16 9.61
CA THR A 97 -6.97 -32.22 10.49
C THR A 97 -7.02 -33.53 9.72
N GLN A 98 -6.42 -34.58 10.28
CA GLN A 98 -6.42 -35.92 9.69
C GLN A 98 -6.95 -36.93 10.70
N HIS A 99 -7.85 -37.81 10.28
CA HIS A 99 -8.39 -38.87 11.12
C HIS A 99 -7.87 -40.23 10.65
N SER A 100 -7.17 -40.94 11.54
CA SER A 100 -6.77 -42.33 11.33
C SER A 100 -7.83 -43.26 11.92
N ARG A 101 -8.39 -44.11 11.08
CA ARG A 101 -9.38 -45.11 11.49
C ARG A 101 -8.74 -46.24 12.27
N GLU A 102 -7.57 -46.70 11.82
CA GLU A 102 -6.77 -47.77 12.41
C GLU A 102 -6.33 -47.43 13.83
N LEU A 103 -6.04 -46.15 14.08
CA LEU A 103 -5.66 -45.65 15.41
C LEU A 103 -6.85 -45.09 16.20
N ASN A 104 -8.04 -45.01 15.60
CA ASN A 104 -9.22 -44.32 16.11
C ASN A 104 -8.89 -42.94 16.70
N ARG A 105 -8.08 -42.15 15.98
CA ARG A 105 -7.52 -40.89 16.48
C ARG A 105 -7.51 -39.80 15.41
N THR A 106 -7.74 -38.58 15.88
CA THR A 106 -7.68 -37.37 15.05
C THR A 106 -6.44 -36.57 15.42
N PHE A 107 -5.63 -36.24 14.42
CA PHE A 107 -4.45 -35.41 14.52
C PHE A 107 -4.76 -34.02 13.97
N ARG A 108 -4.29 -32.98 14.65
CA ARG A 108 -4.32 -31.59 14.18
C ARG A 108 -2.88 -31.12 14.07
N ALA A 109 -2.52 -30.59 12.91
CA ALA A 109 -1.27 -29.86 12.75
C ALA A 109 -1.57 -28.38 13.05
N ASP A 110 -0.98 -27.90 14.14
CA ASP A 110 -1.07 -26.53 14.62
C ASP A 110 0.18 -25.73 14.17
#